data_AF-A0A428U7T6-F1
#
_entry.id   AF-A0A428U7T6-F1
#
_cell.length_a   1.000
_cell.length_b   1.000
_cell.length_c   1.000
_cell.angle_alpha   90.00
_cell.angle_beta   90.00
_cell.angle_gamma   90.00
#
_symmetry.space_group_name_H-M   'P 1'
#
loop_
_entity.id
_entity.type
_entity.pdbx_description
1 polymer ?
#
loop_
_entity_poly.entity_id
_entity_poly.type
_entity_poly.pdbx_seq_one_letter_code
_entity_poly.pdbx_strand_id
1 'polypeptide(L)'
;MKDTAQQVDDLIANSNHISKWVEEQPSESQASWAQSIFARLLEGASQPRGASGNSCVKLCGFVEQSSKSQSQDLRLWAFSRDVTIQLFDFYVEWNESDNHRSMKLVLDLIPQLIRRNPDEVAGQATKCAILDNLVSIVTGKSSKPLAKSAIKALDHLVTKNIVTLEEIRSSYVTLQKKDASVVTLEIWKSFIFELFHWMTLHFVCPTAGRFIVCLYRGLRRRDQEKPVELTVETWHKWLLEAVNEEPSILESIKNYIFLPLFKADKAEALDFLRRMNEHEAVSAGAEIDLNLPALLQLAALEIGKKVGLVEEPALGDDKTNDGESSIILHEKVLESVLGHPSHEVRSLALSLLISSPSTTRPYSSTALDLLRKHLATYFADSDAKFRNEVAGKVRDMFKRVRGAIFVLKKSIPRAAARDQKGQQQTDMTKPILYRTNLISLPEAQLVDCLDYHQKFLFWYIGFLCSELTPTASYQRHIASLKAVTFILRMEGETSKTWETVDDQELFL
;
A
#
# COMPACT_ATOMS: atom_id res chain seq x y z
N MET A 1 21.35 -18.69 53.65
CA MET A 1 21.70 -18.24 52.28
C MET A 1 20.40 -18.08 51.53
N LYS A 2 20.01 -16.86 51.13
CA LYS A 2 18.85 -16.69 50.24
C LYS A 2 19.21 -17.36 48.91
N ASP A 3 18.29 -18.13 48.34
CA ASP A 3 18.43 -18.70 47.01
C ASP A 3 18.68 -17.57 46.00
N THR A 4 19.67 -17.72 45.13
CA THR A 4 20.05 -16.74 44.10
C THR A 4 18.84 -16.35 43.25
N ALA A 5 17.92 -17.30 43.01
CA ALA A 5 16.66 -17.04 42.30
C ALA A 5 15.74 -16.07 43.06
N GLN A 6 15.57 -16.25 44.37
CA GLN A 6 14.74 -15.38 45.22
C GLN A 6 15.30 -13.95 45.28
N GLN A 7 16.64 -13.82 45.27
CA GLN A 7 17.28 -12.50 45.23
C GLN A 7 17.07 -11.78 43.90
N VAL A 8 17.10 -12.50 42.77
CA VAL A 8 16.80 -11.94 41.44
C VAL A 8 15.36 -11.44 41.36
N ASP A 9 14.40 -12.21 41.88
CA ASP A 9 12.99 -11.83 41.88
C ASP A 9 12.72 -10.59 42.74
N ASP A 10 13.32 -10.53 43.94
CA ASP A 10 13.28 -9.37 44.83
C ASP A 10 13.86 -8.10 44.13
N LEU A 11 14.92 -8.25 43.33
CA LEU A 11 15.57 -7.17 42.58
C LEU A 11 14.72 -6.65 41.41
N ILE A 12 14.13 -7.56 40.63
CA ILE A 12 13.28 -7.22 39.48
C ILE A 12 11.98 -6.52 39.93
N ALA A 13 11.45 -6.89 41.10
CA ALA A 13 10.28 -6.27 41.69
C ALA A 13 10.54 -4.83 42.17
N ASN A 14 11.73 -4.54 42.70
CA ASN A 14 11.97 -3.33 43.50
C ASN A 14 12.84 -2.25 42.83
N SER A 15 13.58 -2.54 41.74
CA SER A 15 14.57 -1.59 41.19
C SER A 15 14.33 -1.19 39.73
N ASN A 16 14.31 0.12 39.47
CA ASN A 16 14.41 0.70 38.13
C ASN A 16 15.89 0.81 37.64
N HIS A 17 16.85 0.40 38.46
CA HIS A 17 18.30 0.53 38.23
C HIS A 17 19.04 -0.80 38.46
N ILE A 18 18.49 -1.88 37.90
CA ILE A 18 19.05 -3.23 38.03
C ILE A 18 20.49 -3.28 37.51
N SER A 19 20.82 -2.55 36.45
CA SER A 19 22.18 -2.48 35.91
C SER A 19 23.20 -1.89 36.89
N LYS A 20 22.82 -0.83 37.64
CA LYS A 20 23.70 -0.20 38.63
C LYS A 20 24.01 -1.13 39.80
N TRP A 21 23.02 -1.90 40.25
CA TRP A 21 23.24 -2.89 41.29
C TRP A 21 24.22 -3.99 40.85
N VAL A 22 24.13 -4.43 39.58
CA VAL A 22 25.08 -5.40 39.01
C VAL A 22 26.48 -4.79 38.89
N GLU A 23 26.61 -3.50 38.55
CA GLU A 23 27.90 -2.79 38.54
C GLU A 23 28.59 -2.76 39.92
N GLU A 24 27.82 -2.73 41.01
CA GLU A 24 28.32 -2.75 42.38
C GLU A 24 28.80 -4.14 42.85
N GLN A 25 28.50 -5.21 42.10
CA GLN A 25 28.96 -6.57 42.41
C GLN A 25 30.42 -6.79 41.99
N PRO A 26 31.14 -7.79 42.54
CA PRO A 26 32.49 -8.14 42.10
C PRO A 26 32.55 -8.45 40.61
N SER A 27 33.52 -7.89 39.89
CA SER A 27 33.70 -8.01 38.43
C SER A 27 33.51 -9.44 37.88
N GLU A 28 34.13 -10.42 38.53
CA GLU A 28 34.07 -11.85 38.16
C GLU A 28 32.63 -12.44 38.19
N SER A 29 31.74 -11.85 38.99
CA SER A 29 30.36 -12.32 39.15
C SER A 29 29.34 -11.53 38.31
N GLN A 30 29.72 -10.37 37.76
CA GLN A 30 28.78 -9.45 37.11
C GLN A 30 28.10 -10.07 35.88
N ALA A 31 28.86 -10.77 35.03
CA ALA A 31 28.31 -11.42 33.84
C ALA A 31 27.33 -12.56 34.20
N SER A 32 27.64 -13.32 35.27
CA SER A 32 26.76 -14.39 35.75
C SER A 32 25.44 -13.83 36.30
N TRP A 33 25.51 -12.79 37.13
CA TRP A 33 24.33 -12.10 37.63
C TRP A 33 23.48 -11.51 36.50
N ALA A 34 24.13 -10.85 35.52
CA ALA A 34 23.45 -10.28 34.38
C ALA A 34 22.71 -11.34 33.55
N GLN A 35 23.35 -12.49 33.32
CA GLN A 35 22.73 -13.61 32.59
C GLN A 35 21.52 -14.18 33.34
N SER A 36 21.60 -14.36 34.66
CA SER A 36 20.47 -14.86 35.46
C SER A 36 19.29 -13.89 35.49
N ILE A 37 19.57 -12.59 35.63
CA ILE A 37 18.55 -11.53 35.57
C ILE A 37 17.91 -11.49 34.18
N PHE A 38 18.72 -11.55 33.12
CA PHE A 38 18.24 -11.57 31.74
C PHE A 38 17.33 -12.77 31.47
N ALA A 39 17.72 -13.98 31.88
CA ALA A 39 16.91 -15.18 31.70
C ALA A 39 15.54 -15.06 32.37
N ARG A 40 15.47 -14.51 33.59
CA ARG A 40 14.19 -14.28 34.30
C ARG A 40 13.34 -13.18 33.68
N LEU A 41 13.96 -12.07 33.27
CA LEU A 41 13.25 -11.02 32.54
C LEU A 41 12.72 -11.51 31.19
N LEU A 42 13.47 -12.37 30.50
CA LEU A 42 13.08 -12.98 29.23
C LEU A 42 11.92 -13.97 29.41
N GLU A 43 11.96 -14.82 30.42
CA GLU A 43 10.88 -15.73 30.77
C GLU A 43 9.59 -14.99 31.15
N GLY A 44 9.72 -13.93 31.97
CA GLY A 44 8.58 -13.08 32.33
C GLY A 44 8.04 -12.26 31.15
N ALA A 45 8.90 -11.88 30.20
CA ALA A 45 8.49 -11.24 28.95
C ALA A 45 7.84 -12.22 27.97
N SER A 46 8.21 -13.50 28.05
CA SER A 46 7.66 -14.62 27.27
C SER A 46 6.36 -15.18 27.89
N GLN A 47 5.53 -14.29 28.40
CA GLN A 47 4.19 -14.62 28.92
C GLN A 47 3.14 -13.84 28.13
N PRO A 48 1.90 -14.36 28.01
CA PRO A 48 0.80 -13.64 27.37
C PRO A 48 0.61 -12.24 27.98
N ARG A 49 0.15 -11.28 27.19
CA ARG A 49 0.00 -9.85 27.57
C ARG A 49 -0.63 -9.60 28.94
N GLY A 50 -1.57 -10.44 29.39
CA GLY A 50 -2.20 -10.32 30.70
C GLY A 50 -1.26 -10.58 31.89
N ALA A 51 -0.20 -11.36 31.68
CA ALA A 51 0.76 -11.79 32.70
C ALA A 51 2.15 -11.17 32.54
N SER A 52 2.54 -10.73 31.33
CA SER A 52 3.89 -10.16 31.10
C SER A 52 4.07 -8.72 31.60
N GLY A 53 3.00 -7.96 31.82
CA GLY A 53 3.06 -6.61 32.38
C GLY A 53 4.09 -5.71 31.66
N ASN A 54 5.07 -5.19 32.42
CA ASN A 54 6.17 -4.36 31.92
C ASN A 54 7.49 -5.13 31.70
N SER A 55 7.48 -6.47 31.75
CA SER A 55 8.68 -7.31 31.72
C SER A 55 9.51 -7.12 30.44
N CYS A 56 8.87 -7.00 29.28
CA CYS A 56 9.58 -6.72 28.02
C CYS A 56 10.28 -5.35 28.03
N VAL A 57 9.66 -4.33 28.62
CA VAL A 57 10.27 -2.99 28.74
C VAL A 57 11.46 -3.04 29.70
N LYS A 58 11.31 -3.75 30.83
CA LYS A 58 12.41 -3.98 31.78
C LYS A 58 13.57 -4.76 31.16
N LEU A 59 13.28 -5.79 30.36
CA LEU A 59 14.26 -6.58 29.61
C LEU A 59 15.09 -5.68 28.68
N CYS A 60 14.43 -4.94 27.79
CA CYS A 60 15.12 -4.04 26.87
C CYS A 60 15.89 -2.95 27.60
N GLY A 61 15.28 -2.34 28.63
CA GLY A 61 15.91 -1.30 29.45
C GLY A 61 17.15 -1.81 30.19
N PHE A 62 17.11 -3.03 30.73
CA PHE A 62 18.25 -3.65 31.40
C PHE A 62 19.42 -3.87 30.44
N VAL A 63 19.19 -4.49 29.29
CA VAL A 63 20.24 -4.72 28.28
C VAL A 63 20.80 -3.40 27.75
N GLU A 64 19.93 -2.41 27.48
CA GLU A 64 20.37 -1.10 27.00
C GLU A 64 21.22 -0.36 28.05
N GLN A 65 20.83 -0.39 29.32
CA GLN A 65 21.61 0.22 30.41
C GLN A 65 22.95 -0.52 30.62
N SER A 66 22.95 -1.86 30.60
CA SER A 66 24.17 -2.67 30.69
C SER A 66 25.14 -2.40 29.53
N SER A 67 24.64 -2.13 28.32
CA SER A 67 25.48 -1.73 27.18
C SER A 67 26.17 -0.37 27.36
N LYS A 68 25.65 0.49 28.24
CA LYS A 68 26.17 1.83 28.57
C LYS A 68 26.87 1.87 29.93
N SER A 69 27.05 0.71 30.55
CA SER A 69 27.64 0.55 31.88
C SER A 69 29.08 1.07 31.95
N GLN A 70 29.51 1.49 33.14
CA GLN A 70 30.92 1.81 33.39
C GLN A 70 31.79 0.54 33.47
N SER A 71 31.19 -0.59 33.85
CA SER A 71 31.89 -1.88 33.90
C SER A 71 32.18 -2.41 32.49
N GLN A 72 33.39 -2.94 32.30
CA GLN A 72 33.78 -3.57 31.03
C GLN A 72 33.09 -4.93 30.87
N ASP A 73 33.02 -5.75 31.93
CA ASP A 73 32.44 -7.09 31.88
C ASP A 73 30.95 -7.05 31.56
N LEU A 74 30.22 -6.10 32.18
CA LEU A 74 28.78 -5.93 31.95
C LEU A 74 28.48 -5.42 30.54
N ARG A 75 29.34 -4.54 29.99
CA ARG A 75 29.24 -4.10 28.59
C ARG A 75 29.51 -5.26 27.62
N LEU A 76 30.58 -6.02 27.82
CA LEU A 76 30.92 -7.17 26.98
C LEU A 76 29.80 -8.22 26.99
N TRP A 77 29.21 -8.47 28.16
CA TRP A 77 28.03 -9.33 28.28
C TRP A 77 26.84 -8.81 27.45
N ALA A 78 26.51 -7.51 27.56
CA ALA A 78 25.38 -6.93 26.84
C ALA A 78 25.55 -6.97 25.30
N PHE A 79 26.79 -6.87 24.82
CA PHE A 79 27.15 -6.99 23.40
C PHE A 79 27.44 -8.43 22.96
N SER A 80 27.27 -9.42 23.84
CA SER A 80 27.52 -10.81 23.51
C SER A 80 26.56 -11.31 22.43
N ARG A 81 27.06 -12.27 21.63
CA ARG A 81 26.27 -12.94 20.59
C ARG A 81 25.04 -13.61 21.20
N ASP A 82 25.19 -14.28 22.34
CA ASP A 82 24.12 -15.06 22.96
C ASP A 82 22.96 -14.19 23.42
N VAL A 83 23.22 -13.03 24.03
CA VAL A 83 22.18 -12.08 24.44
C VAL A 83 21.44 -11.54 23.21
N THR A 84 22.17 -11.15 22.18
CA THR A 84 21.58 -10.58 20.96
C THR A 84 20.72 -11.61 20.21
N ILE A 85 21.19 -12.86 20.10
CA ILE A 85 20.44 -13.95 19.46
C ILE A 85 19.19 -14.33 20.28
N GLN A 86 19.29 -14.41 21.61
CA GLN A 86 18.12 -14.69 22.45
C GLN A 86 17.05 -13.59 22.35
N LEU A 87 17.46 -12.32 22.29
CA LEU A 87 16.54 -11.20 22.05
C LEU A 87 15.90 -11.29 20.66
N PHE A 88 16.66 -11.70 19.65
CA PHE A 88 16.16 -11.89 18.29
C PHE A 88 15.16 -13.05 18.20
N ASP A 89 15.49 -14.22 18.73
CA ASP A 89 14.60 -15.38 18.74
C ASP A 89 13.31 -15.07 19.50
N PHE A 90 13.42 -14.39 20.65
CA PHE A 90 12.28 -13.87 21.39
C PHE A 90 11.40 -12.96 20.54
N TYR A 91 11.98 -11.98 19.83
CA TYR A 91 11.22 -11.11 18.95
C TYR A 91 10.51 -11.91 17.85
N VAL A 92 11.21 -12.82 17.15
CA VAL A 92 10.64 -13.53 16.01
C VAL A 92 9.49 -14.45 16.43
N GLU A 93 9.60 -15.11 17.59
CA GLU A 93 8.55 -15.99 18.12
C GLU A 93 7.36 -15.21 18.69
N TRP A 94 7.61 -14.18 19.50
CA TRP A 94 6.54 -13.45 20.19
C TRP A 94 5.86 -12.37 19.38
N ASN A 95 6.55 -11.75 18.42
CA ASN A 95 5.90 -10.78 17.54
C ASN A 95 4.82 -11.44 16.65
N GLU A 96 4.92 -12.75 16.42
CA GLU A 96 3.92 -13.52 15.67
C GLU A 96 2.71 -13.88 16.54
N SER A 97 2.93 -14.29 17.80
CA SER A 97 1.88 -14.77 18.71
C SER A 97 1.17 -13.65 19.49
N ASP A 98 1.89 -12.61 19.93
CA ASP A 98 1.36 -11.52 20.75
C ASP A 98 2.04 -10.18 20.38
N ASN A 99 1.54 -9.56 19.30
CA ASN A 99 2.10 -8.30 18.78
C ASN A 99 1.84 -7.13 19.74
N HIS A 100 2.79 -6.91 20.65
CA HIS A 100 2.78 -5.83 21.62
C HIS A 100 3.70 -4.66 21.20
N ARG A 101 3.36 -3.42 21.60
CA ARG A 101 4.17 -2.21 21.35
C ARG A 101 5.62 -2.37 21.79
N SER A 102 5.85 -3.16 22.84
CA SER A 102 7.18 -3.45 23.40
C SER A 102 8.06 -4.30 22.48
N MET A 103 7.49 -5.09 21.55
CA MET A 103 8.29 -5.85 20.55
C MET A 103 9.07 -4.92 19.61
N LYS A 104 8.57 -3.70 19.39
CA LYS A 104 9.30 -2.68 18.64
C LYS A 104 10.58 -2.26 19.38
N LEU A 105 10.58 -2.24 20.71
CA LEU A 105 11.77 -1.90 21.50
C LEU A 105 12.87 -2.94 21.30
N VAL A 106 12.51 -4.24 21.27
CA VAL A 106 13.46 -5.33 20.98
C VAL A 106 14.05 -5.14 19.57
N LEU A 107 13.18 -4.89 18.58
CA LEU A 107 13.59 -4.69 17.19
C LEU A 107 14.46 -3.43 16.99
N ASP A 108 14.24 -2.36 17.77
CA ASP A 108 15.06 -1.15 17.74
C ASP A 108 16.38 -1.32 18.52
N LEU A 109 16.45 -2.23 19.49
CA LEU A 109 17.63 -2.51 20.31
C LEU A 109 18.66 -3.38 19.58
N ILE A 110 18.23 -4.42 18.85
CA ILE A 110 19.13 -5.33 18.11
C ILE A 110 20.08 -4.58 17.16
N PRO A 111 19.60 -3.66 16.29
CA PRO A 111 20.45 -2.79 15.47
C PRO A 111 21.52 -2.04 16.26
N GLN A 112 21.18 -1.56 17.45
CA GLN A 112 22.09 -0.78 18.29
C GLN A 112 23.20 -1.67 18.86
N LEU A 113 22.85 -2.88 19.31
CA LEU A 113 23.81 -3.86 19.81
C LEU A 113 24.79 -4.31 18.73
N ILE A 114 24.31 -4.53 17.50
CA ILE A 114 25.16 -4.87 16.35
C ILE A 114 26.10 -3.69 16.01
N ARG A 115 25.55 -2.48 15.85
CA ARG A 115 26.31 -1.32 15.35
C ARG A 115 27.30 -0.74 16.36
N ARG A 116 27.01 -0.88 17.67
CA ARG A 116 27.85 -0.34 18.75
C ARG A 116 28.70 -1.40 19.43
N ASN A 117 28.79 -2.61 18.86
CA ASN A 117 29.59 -3.68 19.44
C ASN A 117 31.07 -3.25 19.51
N PRO A 118 31.71 -3.31 20.70
CA PRO A 118 33.13 -3.03 20.84
C PRO A 118 34.02 -3.95 19.99
N ASP A 119 33.57 -5.18 19.76
CA ASP A 119 34.20 -6.13 18.83
C ASP A 119 33.41 -6.13 17.52
N GLU A 120 33.97 -5.46 16.51
CA GLU A 120 33.37 -5.36 15.19
C GLU A 120 33.20 -6.74 14.53
N VAL A 121 34.16 -7.66 14.71
CA VAL A 121 34.12 -9.00 14.10
C VAL A 121 32.99 -9.82 14.71
N ALA A 122 32.85 -9.79 16.04
CA ALA A 122 31.75 -10.46 16.74
C ALA A 122 30.39 -9.84 16.39
N GLY A 123 30.32 -8.51 16.26
CA GLY A 123 29.13 -7.79 15.81
C GLY A 123 28.70 -8.20 14.41
N GLN A 124 29.64 -8.27 13.46
CA GLN A 124 29.38 -8.72 12.09
C GLN A 124 28.97 -10.20 12.05
N ALA A 125 29.64 -11.08 12.80
CA ALA A 125 29.26 -12.50 12.87
C ALA A 125 27.83 -12.70 13.41
N THR A 126 27.44 -11.92 14.42
CA THR A 126 26.08 -11.92 14.97
C THR A 126 25.07 -11.40 13.95
N LYS A 127 25.40 -10.33 13.23
CA LYS A 127 24.59 -9.80 12.13
C LYS A 127 24.36 -10.85 11.03
N CYS A 128 25.42 -11.53 10.58
CA CYS A 128 25.31 -12.58 9.56
C CYS A 128 24.44 -13.74 10.03
N ALA A 129 24.59 -14.19 11.29
CA ALA A 129 23.77 -15.26 11.84
C ALA A 129 22.27 -14.89 11.89
N ILE A 130 21.94 -13.66 12.29
CA ILE A 130 20.55 -13.15 12.28
C ILE A 130 20.02 -13.08 10.84
N LEU A 131 20.82 -12.54 9.91
CA LEU A 131 20.44 -12.43 8.51
C LEU A 131 20.16 -13.79 7.86
N ASP A 132 21.05 -14.77 8.06
CA ASP A 132 20.89 -16.11 7.53
C ASP A 132 19.65 -16.80 8.08
N ASN A 133 19.35 -16.63 9.37
CA ASN A 133 18.12 -17.14 9.97
C ASN A 133 16.88 -16.48 9.34
N LEU A 134 16.88 -15.16 9.20
CA LEU A 134 15.78 -14.43 8.58
C LEU A 134 15.53 -14.85 7.13
N VAL A 135 16.57 -14.94 6.32
CA VAL A 135 16.45 -15.37 4.92
C VAL A 135 16.00 -16.84 4.84
N SER A 136 16.48 -17.70 5.75
CA SER A 136 16.03 -19.09 5.85
C SER A 136 14.53 -19.22 6.16
N ILE A 137 14.00 -18.39 7.07
CA ILE A 137 12.56 -18.34 7.38
C ILE A 137 11.77 -17.84 6.17
N VAL A 138 12.19 -16.74 5.54
CA VAL A 138 11.48 -16.15 4.39
C VAL A 138 11.46 -17.09 3.18
N THR A 139 12.51 -17.89 2.99
CA THR A 139 12.59 -18.86 1.87
C THR A 139 11.96 -20.22 2.18
N GLY A 140 11.24 -20.35 3.30
CA GLY A 140 10.57 -21.61 3.67
C GLY A 140 11.51 -22.76 4.01
N LYS A 141 12.82 -22.50 4.21
CA LYS A 141 13.80 -23.52 4.60
C LYS A 141 13.81 -23.78 6.10
N SER A 142 13.37 -22.80 6.87
CA SER A 142 13.13 -22.97 8.29
C SER A 142 11.87 -23.80 8.54
N SER A 143 11.91 -24.68 9.54
CA SER A 143 10.73 -25.39 10.02
C SER A 143 9.77 -24.50 10.81
N LYS A 144 10.17 -23.26 11.15
CA LYS A 144 9.36 -22.32 11.94
C LYS A 144 8.49 -21.43 11.03
N PRO A 145 7.15 -21.40 11.19
CA PRO A 145 6.24 -20.59 10.36
C PRO A 145 6.21 -19.12 10.82
N LEU A 146 7.37 -18.46 10.93
CA LEU A 146 7.51 -17.11 11.51
C LEU A 146 7.77 -16.04 10.44
N ALA A 147 7.23 -16.25 9.23
CA ALA A 147 7.53 -15.46 8.05
C ALA A 147 7.20 -13.97 8.21
N LYS A 148 6.05 -13.62 8.81
CA LYS A 148 5.67 -12.21 9.00
C LYS A 148 6.66 -11.48 9.91
N SER A 149 7.00 -12.06 11.06
CA SER A 149 7.99 -11.49 11.97
C SER A 149 9.38 -11.38 11.34
N ALA A 150 9.78 -12.38 10.56
CA ALA A 150 11.05 -12.37 9.82
C ALA A 150 11.10 -11.29 8.72
N ILE A 151 10.06 -11.18 7.87
CA ILE A 151 9.95 -10.15 6.83
C ILE A 151 9.98 -8.76 7.47
N LYS A 152 9.26 -8.56 8.58
CA LYS A 152 9.24 -7.29 9.33
C LYS A 152 10.63 -6.94 9.89
N ALA A 153 11.37 -7.92 10.39
CA ALA A 153 12.74 -7.71 10.87
C ALA A 153 13.68 -7.35 9.72
N LEU A 154 13.63 -8.06 8.59
CA LEU A 154 14.44 -7.74 7.41
C LEU A 154 14.15 -6.33 6.89
N ASP A 155 12.88 -5.97 6.72
CA ASP A 155 12.48 -4.61 6.31
C ASP A 155 13.05 -3.55 7.26
N HIS A 156 13.00 -3.81 8.57
CA HIS A 156 13.55 -2.91 9.58
C HIS A 156 15.08 -2.77 9.47
N LEU A 157 15.81 -3.89 9.36
CA LEU A 157 17.26 -3.89 9.25
C LEU A 157 17.76 -3.19 7.98
N VAL A 158 17.06 -3.36 6.85
CA VAL A 158 17.35 -2.66 5.59
C VAL A 158 17.05 -1.17 5.73
N THR A 159 15.88 -0.80 6.26
CA THR A 159 15.48 0.61 6.42
C THR A 159 16.42 1.37 7.37
N LYS A 160 17.01 0.68 8.36
CA LYS A 160 18.00 1.25 9.29
C LYS A 160 19.44 1.23 8.76
N ASN A 161 19.67 0.77 7.52
CA ASN A 161 20.99 0.58 6.91
C ASN A 161 21.93 -0.29 7.75
N ILE A 162 21.39 -1.31 8.45
CA ILE A 162 22.19 -2.30 9.18
C ILE A 162 22.61 -3.43 8.25
N VAL A 163 21.68 -3.85 7.40
CA VAL A 163 21.87 -4.88 6.38
C VAL A 163 21.73 -4.22 5.02
N THR A 164 22.66 -4.52 4.11
CA THR A 164 22.60 -4.08 2.72
C THR A 164 21.90 -5.11 1.84
N LEU A 165 21.40 -4.68 0.68
CA LEU A 165 20.82 -5.61 -0.30
C LEU A 165 21.81 -6.69 -0.75
N GLU A 166 23.11 -6.34 -0.83
CA GLU A 166 24.14 -7.28 -1.24
C GLU A 166 24.34 -8.43 -0.25
N GLU A 167 24.21 -8.12 1.04
CA GLU A 167 24.28 -9.10 2.12
C GLU A 167 23.07 -10.04 2.08
N ILE A 168 21.86 -9.52 1.86
CA ILE A 168 20.65 -10.35 1.66
C ILE A 168 20.85 -11.29 0.48
N ARG A 169 21.34 -10.78 -0.66
CA ARG A 169 21.62 -11.58 -1.85
C ARG A 169 22.61 -12.70 -1.54
N SER A 170 23.72 -12.36 -0.88
CA SER A 170 24.79 -13.31 -0.56
C SER A 170 24.30 -14.41 0.39
N SER A 171 23.50 -14.05 1.39
CA SER A 171 22.84 -15.00 2.30
C SER A 171 21.89 -15.93 1.54
N TYR A 172 21.04 -15.38 0.66
CA TYR A 172 20.12 -16.17 -0.15
C TYR A 172 20.83 -17.15 -1.09
N VAL A 173 21.90 -16.72 -1.77
CA VAL A 173 22.71 -17.59 -2.66
C VAL A 173 23.33 -18.74 -1.89
N THR A 174 23.94 -18.45 -0.73
CA THR A 174 24.54 -19.44 0.15
C THR A 174 23.51 -20.47 0.61
N LEU A 175 22.34 -20.01 1.07
CA LEU A 175 21.25 -20.88 1.52
C LEU A 175 20.65 -21.72 0.40
N GLN A 176 20.52 -21.17 -0.81
CA GLN A 176 19.98 -21.87 -1.97
C GLN A 176 20.99 -22.79 -2.66
N LYS A 177 22.27 -22.78 -2.24
CA LYS A 177 23.37 -23.47 -2.94
C LYS A 177 23.37 -23.18 -4.45
N LYS A 178 22.95 -21.96 -4.83
CA LYS A 178 22.95 -21.52 -6.22
C LYS A 178 24.39 -21.17 -6.61
N ASP A 179 24.77 -21.47 -7.86
CA ASP A 179 26.08 -21.07 -8.36
C ASP A 179 26.23 -19.54 -8.30
N ALA A 180 27.38 -19.07 -7.83
CA ALA A 180 27.69 -17.65 -7.76
C ALA A 180 27.78 -16.98 -9.15
N SER A 181 27.74 -17.77 -10.23
CA SER A 181 27.70 -17.33 -11.64
C SER A 181 26.31 -16.95 -12.13
N VAL A 182 25.23 -17.21 -11.36
CA VAL A 182 23.87 -16.82 -11.74
C VAL A 182 23.73 -15.30 -11.79
N VAL A 183 23.08 -14.80 -12.84
CA VAL A 183 22.81 -13.37 -13.05
C VAL A 183 22.12 -12.77 -11.82
N THR A 184 22.66 -11.66 -11.30
CA THR A 184 22.19 -11.00 -10.07
C THR A 184 20.68 -10.72 -10.07
N LEU A 185 20.15 -10.34 -11.23
CA LEU A 185 18.74 -10.03 -11.41
C LEU A 185 17.82 -11.26 -11.24
N GLU A 186 18.26 -12.44 -11.67
CA GLU A 186 17.51 -13.70 -11.49
C GLU A 186 17.47 -14.16 -10.03
N ILE A 187 18.52 -13.86 -9.27
CA ILE A 187 18.55 -14.10 -7.83
C ILE A 187 17.49 -13.23 -7.14
N TRP A 188 17.43 -11.95 -7.48
CA TRP A 188 16.41 -11.03 -6.94
C TRP A 188 15.01 -11.39 -7.38
N LYS A 189 14.82 -11.79 -8.64
CA LYS A 189 13.56 -12.35 -9.12
C LYS A 189 13.11 -13.49 -8.22
N SER A 190 13.95 -14.50 -8.04
CA SER A 190 13.62 -15.67 -7.23
C SER A 190 13.23 -15.27 -5.79
N PHE A 191 14.00 -14.39 -5.15
CA PHE A 191 13.72 -13.96 -3.78
C PHE A 191 12.43 -13.13 -3.65
N ILE A 192 12.16 -12.24 -4.61
CA ILE A 192 10.91 -11.46 -4.63
C ILE A 192 9.70 -12.36 -4.88
N PHE A 193 9.85 -13.42 -5.68
CA PHE A 193 8.78 -14.40 -5.86
C PHE A 193 8.45 -15.15 -4.57
N GLU A 194 9.43 -15.50 -3.72
CA GLU A 194 9.13 -16.03 -2.37
C GLU A 194 8.23 -15.06 -1.59
N LEU A 195 8.47 -13.74 -1.70
CA LEU A 195 7.64 -12.72 -1.06
C LEU A 195 6.24 -12.60 -1.69
N PHE A 196 6.10 -12.77 -3.01
CA PHE A 196 4.79 -12.86 -3.67
C PHE A 196 3.98 -14.05 -3.15
N HIS A 197 4.61 -15.21 -2.95
CA HIS A 197 3.95 -16.37 -2.35
C HIS A 197 3.44 -16.05 -0.93
N TRP A 198 4.20 -15.29 -0.14
CA TRP A 198 3.74 -14.83 1.18
C TRP A 198 2.57 -13.82 1.11
N MET A 199 2.37 -13.12 -0.01
CA MET A 199 1.22 -12.21 -0.18
C MET A 199 -0.12 -12.92 -0.34
N THR A 200 -0.13 -14.22 -0.61
CA THR A 200 -1.35 -15.05 -0.62
C THR A 200 -1.98 -15.18 0.76
N LEU A 201 -1.16 -15.07 1.83
CA LEU A 201 -1.62 -15.14 3.21
C LEU A 201 -2.03 -13.75 3.70
N HIS A 202 -3.32 -13.54 3.92
CA HIS A 202 -3.88 -12.23 4.34
C HIS A 202 -3.16 -11.57 5.53
N PHE A 203 -2.71 -12.34 6.53
CA PHE A 203 -2.07 -11.80 7.73
C PHE A 203 -0.58 -11.42 7.53
N VAL A 204 0.09 -11.96 6.51
CA VAL A 204 1.49 -11.67 6.14
C VAL A 204 1.56 -10.61 5.04
N CYS A 205 0.58 -10.62 4.14
CA CYS A 205 0.50 -9.82 2.92
C CYS A 205 0.90 -8.34 3.07
N PRO A 206 0.40 -7.57 4.07
CA PRO A 206 0.81 -6.17 4.23
C PRO A 206 2.31 -6.00 4.49
N THR A 207 2.91 -6.94 5.22
CA THR A 207 4.33 -6.91 5.59
C THR A 207 5.20 -7.33 4.40
N ALA A 208 4.79 -8.38 3.67
CA ALA A 208 5.45 -8.82 2.46
C ALA A 208 5.44 -7.74 1.36
N GLY A 209 4.27 -7.16 1.06
CA GLY A 209 4.16 -6.09 0.06
C GLY A 209 5.01 -4.87 0.39
N ARG A 210 5.02 -4.44 1.66
CA ARG A 210 5.90 -3.35 2.11
C ARG A 210 7.39 -3.68 1.90
N PHE A 211 7.82 -4.89 2.22
CA PHE A 211 9.22 -5.28 2.04
C PHE A 211 9.60 -5.39 0.56
N ILE A 212 8.70 -5.90 -0.30
CA ILE A 212 8.87 -5.87 -1.76
C ILE A 212 9.10 -4.44 -2.25
N VAL A 213 8.31 -3.47 -1.78
CA VAL A 213 8.48 -2.04 -2.10
C VAL A 213 9.84 -1.52 -1.62
N CYS A 214 10.31 -1.95 -0.44
CA CYS A 214 11.63 -1.60 0.07
C CYS A 214 12.75 -2.12 -0.86
N LEU A 215 12.68 -3.40 -1.25
CA LEU A 215 13.63 -4.02 -2.16
C LEU A 215 13.63 -3.36 -3.53
N TYR A 216 12.45 -3.18 -4.14
CA TYR A 216 12.29 -2.53 -5.44
C TYR A 216 12.99 -1.17 -5.47
N ARG A 217 12.69 -0.31 -4.48
CA ARG A 217 13.29 1.03 -4.38
C ARG A 217 14.80 0.97 -4.15
N GLY A 218 15.27 0.03 -3.33
CA GLY A 218 16.70 -0.14 -3.08
C GLY A 218 17.47 -0.63 -4.31
N LEU A 219 16.86 -1.49 -5.14
CA LEU A 219 17.44 -1.94 -6.41
C LEU A 219 17.45 -0.83 -7.47
N ARG A 220 16.41 0.02 -7.48
CA ARG A 220 16.26 1.18 -8.37
C ARG A 220 17.17 2.37 -8.04
N ARG A 221 17.54 2.55 -6.77
CA ARG A 221 18.28 3.75 -6.27
C ARG A 221 19.80 3.65 -6.26
N ARG A 222 20.42 2.54 -6.70
CA ARG A 222 21.87 2.39 -6.61
C ARG A 222 22.61 3.29 -7.63
N ASP A 223 23.36 4.24 -7.10
CA ASP A 223 24.31 5.11 -7.80
C ASP A 223 25.45 4.31 -8.47
N GLN A 224 25.47 4.43 -9.80
CA GLN A 224 26.62 4.66 -10.70
C GLN A 224 27.81 3.69 -10.84
N GLU A 225 28.07 2.66 -10.01
CA GLU A 225 29.30 1.86 -10.21
C GLU A 225 29.15 0.44 -10.78
N LYS A 226 27.96 -0.17 -10.74
CA LYS A 226 27.62 -1.41 -11.48
C LYS A 226 26.13 -1.69 -11.32
N PRO A 227 25.28 -1.26 -12.27
CA PRO A 227 23.86 -1.30 -12.05
C PRO A 227 23.33 -2.71 -12.36
N VAL A 228 22.68 -3.31 -11.36
CA VAL A 228 21.64 -4.31 -11.62
C VAL A 228 20.44 -3.48 -12.06
N GLU A 229 20.33 -3.15 -13.33
CA GLU A 229 19.27 -2.28 -13.85
C GLU A 229 17.94 -3.04 -13.82
N LEU A 230 17.24 -2.99 -12.68
CA LEU A 230 15.83 -3.35 -12.64
C LEU A 230 15.05 -2.29 -13.40
N THR A 231 14.72 -2.57 -14.66
CA THR A 231 13.91 -1.66 -15.48
C THR A 231 12.43 -1.76 -15.13
N VAL A 232 11.65 -0.78 -15.58
CA VAL A 232 10.18 -0.79 -15.48
C VAL A 232 9.60 -2.01 -16.20
N GLU A 233 10.16 -2.39 -17.36
CA GLU A 233 9.74 -3.57 -18.13
C GLU A 233 9.98 -4.87 -17.37
N THR A 234 11.16 -5.03 -16.78
CA THR A 234 11.47 -6.23 -16.00
C THR A 234 10.53 -6.33 -14.79
N TRP A 235 10.31 -5.21 -14.09
CA TRP A 235 9.39 -5.17 -12.96
C TRP A 235 7.95 -5.51 -13.36
N HIS A 236 7.46 -4.93 -14.46
CA HIS A 236 6.15 -5.26 -15.01
C HIS A 236 6.04 -6.75 -15.36
N LYS A 237 7.07 -7.33 -15.98
CA LYS A 237 7.11 -8.77 -16.30
C LYS A 237 7.01 -9.63 -15.04
N TRP A 238 7.71 -9.28 -13.96
CA TRP A 238 7.64 -10.02 -12.69
C TRP A 238 6.26 -9.94 -12.05
N LEU A 239 5.63 -8.76 -12.06
CA LEU A 239 4.26 -8.60 -11.58
C LEU A 239 3.28 -9.43 -12.41
N LEU A 240 3.43 -9.45 -13.73
CA LEU A 240 2.58 -10.22 -14.61
C LEU A 240 2.73 -11.73 -14.37
N GLU A 241 3.96 -12.22 -14.27
CA GLU A 241 4.26 -13.61 -13.93
C GLU A 241 3.67 -14.00 -12.56
N ALA A 242 3.81 -13.15 -11.54
CA ALA A 242 3.25 -13.42 -10.21
C ALA A 242 1.71 -13.46 -10.20
N VAL A 243 1.06 -12.55 -10.94
CA VAL A 243 -0.40 -12.55 -11.11
C VAL A 243 -0.88 -13.74 -11.95
N ASN A 244 -0.06 -14.23 -12.87
CA ASN A 244 -0.37 -15.43 -13.66
C ASN A 244 -0.27 -16.71 -12.81
N GLU A 245 0.71 -16.77 -11.90
CA GLU A 245 0.82 -17.86 -10.92
C GLU A 245 -0.34 -17.85 -9.92
N GLU A 246 -0.71 -16.68 -9.40
CA GLU A 246 -1.77 -16.55 -8.40
C GLU A 246 -2.63 -15.29 -8.65
N PRO A 247 -3.72 -15.37 -9.43
CA PRO A 247 -4.54 -14.21 -9.79
C PRO A 247 -5.17 -13.48 -8.59
N SER A 248 -5.34 -14.16 -7.46
CA SER A 248 -5.93 -13.58 -6.25
C SER A 248 -5.08 -12.46 -5.62
N ILE A 249 -3.78 -12.40 -5.92
CA ILE A 249 -2.89 -11.37 -5.37
C ILE A 249 -3.06 -10.00 -6.02
N LEU A 250 -3.83 -9.86 -7.10
CA LEU A 250 -3.97 -8.58 -7.82
C LEU A 250 -4.45 -7.44 -6.88
N GLU A 251 -5.44 -7.70 -6.03
CA GLU A 251 -5.90 -6.73 -5.03
C GLU A 251 -4.84 -6.45 -3.95
N SER A 252 -4.02 -7.44 -3.62
CA SER A 252 -2.87 -7.25 -2.71
C SER A 252 -1.80 -6.36 -3.35
N ILE A 253 -1.49 -6.54 -4.64
CA ILE A 253 -0.54 -5.71 -5.39
C ILE A 253 -1.03 -4.25 -5.45
N LYS A 254 -2.32 -4.04 -5.74
CA LYS A 254 -2.93 -2.69 -5.75
C LYS A 254 -2.70 -1.94 -4.44
N ASN A 255 -2.99 -2.60 -3.32
CA ASN A 255 -3.01 -1.98 -2.01
C ASN A 255 -1.63 -1.87 -1.34
N TYR A 256 -0.77 -2.87 -1.53
CA TYR A 256 0.50 -2.99 -0.79
C TYR A 256 1.75 -2.76 -1.64
N ILE A 257 1.62 -2.67 -2.97
CA ILE A 257 2.74 -2.39 -3.88
C ILE A 257 2.50 -1.09 -4.64
N PHE A 258 1.48 -1.01 -5.50
CA PHE A 258 1.24 0.17 -6.33
C PHE A 258 0.96 1.42 -5.48
N LEU A 259 0.06 1.33 -4.51
CA LEU A 259 -0.30 2.49 -3.69
C LEU A 259 0.90 3.07 -2.92
N PRO A 260 1.74 2.28 -2.21
CA PRO A 260 2.96 2.78 -1.59
C PRO A 260 3.98 3.31 -2.59
N LEU A 261 4.22 2.63 -3.72
CA LEU A 261 5.19 3.08 -4.74
C LEU A 261 4.79 4.43 -5.33
N PHE A 262 3.53 4.58 -5.73
CA PHE A 262 3.06 5.81 -6.37
C PHE A 262 3.02 7.00 -5.43
N LYS A 263 2.89 6.77 -4.12
CA LYS A 263 3.01 7.81 -3.09
C LYS A 263 4.47 8.16 -2.76
N ALA A 264 5.38 7.22 -2.95
CA ALA A 264 6.75 7.34 -2.47
C ALA A 264 7.68 8.06 -3.44
N ASP A 265 7.48 7.89 -4.74
CA ASP A 265 8.27 8.54 -5.79
C ASP A 265 7.39 8.87 -7.00
N LYS A 266 7.05 10.16 -7.16
CA LYS A 266 6.15 10.61 -8.21
C LYS A 266 6.75 10.43 -9.60
N ALA A 267 8.05 10.64 -9.78
CA ALA A 267 8.69 10.59 -11.09
C ALA A 267 8.72 9.14 -11.60
N GLU A 268 9.13 8.21 -10.74
CA GLU A 268 9.14 6.77 -11.05
C GLU A 268 7.73 6.21 -11.28
N ALA A 269 6.75 6.67 -10.51
CA ALA A 269 5.36 6.29 -10.70
C ALA A 269 4.80 6.75 -12.05
N LEU A 270 5.13 7.97 -12.48
CA LEU A 270 4.72 8.48 -13.79
C LEU A 270 5.41 7.71 -14.92
N ASP A 271 6.69 7.36 -14.77
CA ASP A 271 7.42 6.52 -15.74
C ASP A 271 6.75 5.15 -15.91
N PHE A 272 6.45 4.47 -14.78
CA PHE A 272 5.74 3.20 -14.78
C PHE A 272 4.35 3.31 -15.44
N LEU A 273 3.56 4.30 -15.04
CA LEU A 273 2.20 4.46 -15.54
C LEU A 273 2.15 4.89 -17.01
N ARG A 274 3.12 5.68 -17.52
CA ARG A 274 3.22 6.01 -18.95
C ARG A 274 3.39 4.73 -19.76
N ARG A 275 4.29 3.86 -19.31
CA ARG A 275 4.51 2.57 -19.95
C ARG A 275 3.25 1.72 -19.97
N MET A 276 2.50 1.69 -18.86
CA MET A 276 1.23 0.96 -18.80
C MET A 276 0.14 1.56 -19.70
N ASN A 277 0.19 2.86 -20.00
CA ASN A 277 -0.75 3.55 -20.88
C ASN A 277 -0.39 3.40 -22.38
N GLU A 278 0.89 3.14 -22.70
CA GLU A 278 1.39 2.93 -24.06
C GLU A 278 1.17 1.51 -24.60
N HIS A 279 1.19 0.50 -23.72
CA HIS A 279 1.03 -0.90 -24.15
C HIS A 279 -0.42 -1.15 -24.59
N GLU A 280 -0.62 -1.40 -25.89
CA GLU A 280 -1.88 -1.78 -26.54
C GLU A 280 -2.41 -3.17 -26.09
N ALA A 281 -2.21 -3.57 -24.84
CA ALA A 281 -2.64 -4.89 -24.35
C ALA A 281 -4.17 -5.04 -24.29
N VAL A 282 -4.94 -4.00 -24.64
CA VAL A 282 -6.40 -4.01 -24.68
C VAL A 282 -7.01 -4.08 -26.08
N SER A 283 -6.20 -4.32 -27.12
CA SER A 283 -6.70 -4.30 -28.51
C SER A 283 -6.81 -5.67 -29.17
N ALA A 284 -6.62 -6.80 -28.47
CA ALA A 284 -6.76 -8.11 -29.10
C ALA A 284 -7.30 -9.21 -28.17
N GLY A 285 -8.42 -9.82 -28.57
CA GLY A 285 -8.63 -11.28 -28.47
C GLY A 285 -9.27 -11.86 -27.20
N ALA A 286 -10.27 -12.72 -27.41
CA ALA A 286 -11.11 -13.40 -26.42
C ALA A 286 -10.45 -14.57 -25.65
N GLU A 287 -9.13 -14.55 -25.44
CA GLU A 287 -8.43 -15.61 -24.70
C GLU A 287 -8.17 -15.20 -23.24
N ILE A 288 -8.36 -16.14 -22.32
CA ILE A 288 -8.25 -15.93 -20.85
C ILE A 288 -6.86 -15.41 -20.46
N ASP A 289 -5.81 -15.80 -21.21
CA ASP A 289 -4.42 -15.42 -20.99
C ASP A 289 -4.14 -13.93 -21.29
N LEU A 290 -4.95 -13.31 -22.17
CA LEU A 290 -4.82 -11.89 -22.55
C LEU A 290 -5.49 -10.95 -21.54
N ASN A 291 -6.31 -11.47 -20.62
CA ASN A 291 -7.02 -10.65 -19.63
C ASN A 291 -6.13 -10.20 -18.48
N LEU A 292 -5.17 -11.01 -18.05
CA LEU A 292 -4.32 -10.71 -16.89
C LEU A 292 -3.41 -9.48 -17.13
N PRO A 293 -2.76 -9.32 -18.30
CA PRO A 293 -2.07 -8.07 -18.64
C PRO A 293 -2.98 -6.85 -18.56
N ALA A 294 -4.19 -6.93 -19.15
CA ALA A 294 -5.16 -5.83 -19.11
C ALA A 294 -5.62 -5.51 -17.68
N LEU A 295 -5.84 -6.53 -16.85
CA LEU A 295 -6.21 -6.36 -15.44
C LEU A 295 -5.10 -5.69 -14.62
N LEU A 296 -3.84 -6.11 -14.80
CA LEU A 296 -2.70 -5.51 -14.11
C LEU A 296 -2.50 -4.05 -14.51
N GLN A 297 -2.62 -3.74 -15.80
CA GLN A 297 -2.53 -2.38 -16.33
C GLN A 297 -3.65 -1.49 -15.80
N LEU A 298 -4.90 -1.94 -15.90
CA LEU A 298 -6.04 -1.21 -15.37
C LEU A 298 -5.95 -1.02 -13.85
N ALA A 299 -5.41 -2.01 -13.13
CA ALA A 299 -5.17 -1.92 -11.70
C ALA A 299 -4.13 -0.84 -11.37
N ALA A 300 -3.03 -0.78 -12.13
CA ALA A 300 -2.04 0.28 -12.00
C ALA A 300 -2.66 1.66 -12.30
N LEU A 301 -3.37 1.80 -13.42
CA LEU A 301 -4.03 3.07 -13.80
C LEU A 301 -5.08 3.50 -12.78
N GLU A 302 -5.85 2.57 -12.20
CA GLU A 302 -6.85 2.86 -11.16
C GLU A 302 -6.19 3.45 -9.91
N ILE A 303 -5.11 2.81 -9.43
CA ILE A 303 -4.35 3.31 -8.27
C ILE A 303 -3.67 4.64 -8.61
N GLY A 304 -3.12 4.77 -9.82
CA GLY A 304 -2.58 6.03 -10.35
C GLY A 304 -3.61 7.15 -10.33
N LYS A 305 -4.87 6.86 -10.68
CA LYS A 305 -5.97 7.83 -10.60
C LYS A 305 -6.31 8.19 -9.15
N LYS A 306 -6.39 7.21 -8.25
CA LYS A 306 -6.66 7.45 -6.81
C LYS A 306 -5.61 8.34 -6.14
N VAL A 307 -4.35 8.26 -6.56
CA VAL A 307 -3.28 9.13 -6.06
C VAL A 307 -3.13 10.45 -6.83
N GLY A 308 -3.94 10.68 -7.87
CA GLY A 308 -3.93 11.91 -8.67
C GLY A 308 -2.81 12.01 -9.71
N LEU A 309 -2.25 10.87 -10.15
CA LEU A 309 -1.25 10.80 -11.23
C LEU A 309 -1.85 10.51 -12.60
N VAL A 310 -3.08 9.99 -12.64
CA VAL A 310 -3.83 9.71 -13.87
C VAL A 310 -5.06 10.60 -13.93
N GLU A 311 -5.30 11.15 -15.12
CA GLU A 311 -6.33 12.12 -15.45
C GLU A 311 -7.38 11.52 -16.40
N GLU A 312 -8.58 12.09 -16.36
CA GLU A 312 -9.66 11.69 -17.27
C GLU A 312 -9.39 12.20 -18.70
N PRO A 313 -9.96 11.55 -19.73
CA PRO A 313 -9.87 12.05 -21.09
C PRO A 313 -10.37 13.50 -21.14
N ALA A 314 -9.53 14.40 -21.64
CA ALA A 314 -9.84 15.83 -21.73
C ALA A 314 -10.92 16.09 -22.80
N LEU A 315 -11.61 17.23 -22.66
CA LEU A 315 -12.44 17.79 -23.72
C LEU A 315 -11.52 18.28 -24.85
N GLY A 316 -11.55 17.60 -25.99
CA GLY A 316 -10.81 17.97 -27.19
C GLY A 316 -9.64 17.03 -27.51
N ASP A 317 -9.49 16.70 -28.79
CA ASP A 317 -8.55 15.72 -29.35
C ASP A 317 -7.08 16.22 -29.41
N ASP A 318 -6.75 17.25 -28.63
CA ASP A 318 -5.44 17.90 -28.71
C ASP A 318 -4.43 17.23 -27.78
N LYS A 319 -3.42 16.63 -28.42
CA LYS A 319 -2.18 16.09 -27.85
C LYS A 319 -1.32 17.19 -27.24
N THR A 320 -1.85 18.04 -26.37
CA THR A 320 -0.99 18.92 -25.56
C THR A 320 -0.40 18.08 -24.44
N ASN A 321 0.83 17.62 -24.68
CA ASN A 321 1.74 17.15 -23.65
C ASN A 321 1.91 18.23 -22.56
N ASP A 322 1.05 18.24 -21.54
CA ASP A 322 1.40 18.80 -20.24
C ASP A 322 2.28 17.78 -19.48
N GLY A 323 3.29 17.30 -20.22
CA GLY A 323 3.86 15.97 -20.19
C GLY A 323 4.80 15.66 -19.04
N GLU A 324 4.67 16.34 -17.91
CA GLU A 324 5.55 16.15 -16.75
C GLU A 324 4.83 15.70 -15.48
N SER A 325 3.52 15.89 -15.36
CA SER A 325 2.89 15.86 -14.03
C SER A 325 1.71 14.90 -13.85
N SER A 326 1.13 14.40 -14.95
CA SER A 326 0.04 13.41 -14.95
C SER A 326 -0.13 12.73 -16.32
N ILE A 327 -0.78 11.56 -16.35
CA ILE A 327 -1.06 10.77 -17.55
C ILE A 327 -2.53 10.88 -17.92
N ILE A 328 -2.83 11.16 -19.18
CA ILE A 328 -4.20 11.28 -19.69
C ILE A 328 -4.62 9.93 -20.28
N LEU A 329 -5.77 9.42 -19.84
CA LEU A 329 -6.36 8.20 -20.40
C LEU A 329 -6.96 8.48 -21.79
N HIS A 330 -6.70 7.59 -22.74
CA HIS A 330 -7.28 7.69 -24.08
C HIS A 330 -8.71 7.15 -24.12
N GLU A 331 -9.65 7.94 -24.66
CA GLU A 331 -11.06 7.58 -24.80
C GLU A 331 -11.26 6.24 -25.52
N LYS A 332 -10.58 6.02 -26.65
CA LYS A 332 -10.70 4.79 -27.44
C LYS A 332 -10.30 3.53 -26.66
N VAL A 333 -9.27 3.65 -25.82
CA VAL A 333 -8.80 2.53 -24.97
C VAL A 333 -9.82 2.26 -23.86
N LEU A 334 -10.34 3.32 -23.24
CA LEU A 334 -11.39 3.23 -22.22
C LEU A 334 -12.68 2.60 -22.77
N GLU A 335 -13.09 2.99 -23.97
CA GLU A 335 -14.25 2.42 -24.65
C GLU A 335 -14.08 0.92 -24.91
N SER A 336 -12.89 0.50 -25.36
CA SER A 336 -12.56 -0.92 -25.56
C SER A 336 -12.69 -1.73 -24.26
N VAL A 337 -12.08 -1.27 -23.16
CA VAL A 337 -12.13 -1.99 -21.86
C VAL A 337 -13.53 -2.03 -21.25
N LEU A 338 -14.35 -1.00 -21.46
CA LEU A 338 -15.72 -0.95 -20.93
C LEU A 338 -16.68 -1.88 -21.68
N GLY A 339 -16.39 -2.17 -22.94
CA GLY A 339 -17.10 -3.16 -23.76
C GLY A 339 -16.54 -4.59 -23.67
N HIS A 340 -15.53 -4.83 -22.83
CA HIS A 340 -14.77 -6.08 -22.83
C HIS A 340 -15.60 -7.31 -22.40
N PRO A 341 -15.39 -8.52 -22.98
CA PRO A 341 -16.14 -9.72 -22.61
C PRO A 341 -15.92 -10.16 -21.14
N SER A 342 -14.71 -10.05 -20.60
CA SER A 342 -14.43 -10.36 -19.18
C SER A 342 -15.11 -9.36 -18.23
N HIS A 343 -15.76 -9.91 -17.20
CA HIS A 343 -16.48 -9.16 -16.16
C HIS A 343 -15.49 -8.39 -15.28
N GLU A 344 -14.34 -8.98 -14.99
CA GLU A 344 -13.27 -8.39 -14.18
C GLU A 344 -12.69 -7.16 -14.86
N VAL A 345 -12.43 -7.24 -16.18
CA VAL A 345 -11.90 -6.11 -16.98
C VAL A 345 -12.91 -4.96 -17.01
N ARG A 346 -14.19 -5.24 -17.30
CA ARG A 346 -15.26 -4.22 -17.27
C ARG A 346 -15.44 -3.60 -15.89
N SER A 347 -15.40 -4.43 -14.85
CA SER A 347 -15.53 -4.00 -13.45
C SER A 347 -14.41 -3.03 -13.09
N LEU A 348 -13.17 -3.34 -13.47
CA LEU A 348 -11.99 -2.52 -13.20
C LEU A 348 -11.96 -1.25 -14.05
N ALA A 349 -12.36 -1.32 -15.32
CA ALA A 349 -12.51 -0.17 -16.20
C ALA A 349 -13.54 0.83 -15.68
N LEU A 350 -14.69 0.34 -15.20
CA LEU A 350 -15.69 1.17 -14.54
C LEU A 350 -15.14 1.79 -13.25
N SER A 351 -14.35 1.03 -12.48
CA SER A 351 -13.65 1.56 -11.29
C SER A 351 -12.68 2.67 -11.66
N LEU A 352 -11.93 2.51 -12.76
CA LEU A 352 -11.01 3.51 -13.28
C LEU A 352 -11.75 4.79 -13.69
N LEU A 353 -12.91 4.70 -14.36
CA LEU A 353 -13.72 5.88 -14.69
C LEU A 353 -14.25 6.59 -13.42
N ILE A 354 -14.70 5.84 -12.43
CA ILE A 354 -15.37 6.42 -11.25
C ILE A 354 -14.38 6.95 -10.21
N SER A 355 -13.27 6.24 -10.01
CA SER A 355 -12.24 6.57 -9.04
C SER A 355 -11.71 7.99 -9.23
N SER A 356 -11.42 8.66 -8.12
CA SER A 356 -10.86 10.02 -8.11
C SER A 356 -10.18 10.25 -6.76
N PRO A 357 -9.15 11.12 -6.69
CA PRO A 357 -8.55 11.53 -5.41
C PRO A 357 -9.53 12.32 -4.53
N SER A 358 -10.58 12.90 -5.11
CA SER A 358 -11.65 13.60 -4.40
C SER A 358 -13.03 13.16 -4.89
N THR A 359 -13.93 12.92 -3.94
CA THR A 359 -15.34 12.60 -4.20
C THR A 359 -16.15 13.79 -4.71
N THR A 360 -15.60 15.01 -4.74
CA THR A 360 -16.30 16.19 -5.28
C THR A 360 -15.68 16.67 -6.60
N ARG A 361 -14.73 15.91 -7.15
CA ARG A 361 -14.05 16.27 -8.39
C ARG A 361 -15.01 16.07 -9.57
N PRO A 362 -15.22 17.08 -10.44
CA PRO A 362 -16.01 16.90 -11.65
C PRO A 362 -15.48 15.79 -12.56
N TYR A 363 -16.39 15.18 -13.33
CA TYR A 363 -16.06 14.28 -14.44
C TYR A 363 -15.83 15.09 -15.71
N SER A 364 -15.05 14.57 -16.65
CA SER A 364 -15.08 15.07 -18.03
C SER A 364 -16.38 14.66 -18.74
N SER A 365 -16.79 15.42 -19.77
CA SER A 365 -17.97 15.06 -20.58
C SER A 365 -17.81 13.66 -21.18
N THR A 366 -16.65 13.36 -21.75
CA THR A 366 -16.32 12.05 -22.31
C THR A 366 -16.50 10.91 -21.30
N ALA A 367 -16.07 11.09 -20.05
CA ALA A 367 -16.26 10.08 -19.02
C ALA A 367 -17.76 9.83 -18.73
N LEU A 368 -18.57 10.89 -18.69
CA LEU A 368 -20.03 10.78 -18.51
C LEU A 368 -20.72 10.16 -19.73
N ASP A 369 -20.23 10.43 -20.94
CA ASP A 369 -20.71 9.82 -22.18
C ASP A 369 -20.45 8.32 -22.22
N LEU A 370 -19.24 7.90 -21.85
CA LEU A 370 -18.88 6.49 -21.70
C LEU A 370 -19.73 5.79 -20.63
N LEU A 371 -19.93 6.42 -19.46
CA LEU A 371 -20.82 5.88 -18.42
C LEU A 371 -22.23 5.68 -18.97
N ARG A 372 -22.79 6.69 -19.63
CA ARG A 372 -24.12 6.62 -20.24
C ARG A 372 -24.24 5.50 -21.27
N LYS A 373 -23.19 5.29 -22.08
CA LYS A 373 -23.15 4.25 -23.11
C LYS A 373 -23.17 2.83 -22.55
N HIS A 374 -22.46 2.57 -21.45
CA HIS A 374 -22.24 1.21 -20.95
C HIS A 374 -23.11 0.80 -19.75
N LEU A 375 -23.70 1.74 -19.00
CA LEU A 375 -24.48 1.40 -17.80
C LEU A 375 -25.67 0.45 -18.06
N ALA A 376 -26.37 0.62 -19.18
CA ALA A 376 -27.51 -0.21 -19.54
C ALA A 376 -27.13 -1.70 -19.66
N THR A 377 -26.00 -2.00 -20.31
CA THR A 377 -25.55 -3.39 -20.48
C THR A 377 -25.10 -4.00 -19.14
N TYR A 378 -24.56 -3.18 -18.24
CA TYR A 378 -24.08 -3.65 -16.94
C TYR A 378 -25.24 -3.95 -15.98
N PHE A 379 -26.33 -3.19 -16.07
CA PHE A 379 -27.55 -3.42 -15.30
C PHE A 379 -28.29 -4.68 -15.80
N ALA A 380 -28.23 -4.92 -17.11
CA ALA A 380 -28.82 -6.10 -17.75
C ALA A 380 -27.96 -7.37 -17.67
N ASP A 381 -26.74 -7.30 -17.11
CA ASP A 381 -25.79 -8.40 -17.08
C ASP A 381 -26.36 -9.64 -16.36
N SER A 382 -26.08 -10.85 -16.83
CA SER A 382 -26.60 -12.08 -16.26
C SER A 382 -25.92 -12.47 -14.95
N ASP A 383 -24.66 -12.08 -14.73
CA ASP A 383 -23.89 -12.47 -13.56
C ASP A 383 -24.22 -11.60 -12.33
N ALA A 384 -24.67 -12.26 -11.26
CA ALA A 384 -25.12 -11.57 -10.05
C ALA A 384 -23.96 -10.93 -9.25
N LYS A 385 -22.76 -11.53 -9.30
CA LYS A 385 -21.57 -11.02 -8.61
C LYS A 385 -21.12 -9.72 -9.26
N PHE A 386 -21.00 -9.70 -10.59
CA PHE A 386 -20.69 -8.52 -11.39
C PHE A 386 -21.71 -7.40 -11.14
N ARG A 387 -23.02 -7.69 -11.21
CA ARG A 387 -24.05 -6.68 -10.89
C ARG A 387 -23.92 -6.11 -9.47
N ASN A 388 -23.53 -6.94 -8.50
CA ASN A 388 -23.32 -6.48 -7.13
C ASN A 388 -22.10 -5.58 -6.99
N GLU A 389 -21.00 -5.89 -7.68
CA GLU A 389 -19.82 -5.04 -7.76
C GLU A 389 -20.11 -3.69 -8.46
N VAL A 390 -20.87 -3.72 -9.55
CA VAL A 390 -21.32 -2.52 -10.27
C VAL A 390 -22.18 -1.63 -9.38
N ALA A 391 -23.10 -2.21 -8.60
CA ALA A 391 -23.96 -1.44 -7.70
C ALA A 391 -23.17 -0.56 -6.71
N GLY A 392 -22.07 -1.09 -6.15
CA GLY A 392 -21.18 -0.32 -5.28
C GLY A 392 -20.50 0.84 -6.02
N LYS A 393 -20.00 0.59 -7.23
CA LYS A 393 -19.33 1.60 -8.06
C LYS A 393 -20.29 2.70 -8.49
N VAL A 394 -21.49 2.34 -8.92
CA VAL A 394 -22.52 3.28 -9.39
C VAL A 394 -23.06 4.15 -8.24
N ARG A 395 -23.15 3.61 -7.03
CA ARG A 395 -23.40 4.42 -5.82
C ARG A 395 -22.32 5.49 -5.64
N ASP A 396 -21.05 5.13 -5.79
CA ASP A 396 -19.93 6.05 -5.61
C ASP A 396 -19.85 7.08 -6.76
N MET A 397 -20.24 6.68 -7.98
CA MET A 397 -20.44 7.57 -9.12
C MET A 397 -21.51 8.63 -8.82
N PHE A 398 -22.69 8.23 -8.34
CA PHE A 398 -23.75 9.16 -7.97
C PHE A 398 -23.27 10.18 -6.93
N LYS A 399 -22.60 9.71 -5.87
CA LYS A 399 -21.99 10.59 -4.86
C LYS A 399 -21.05 11.61 -5.48
N ARG A 400 -20.23 11.17 -6.44
CA ARG A 400 -19.27 12.06 -7.12
C ARG A 400 -19.94 13.07 -8.04
N VAL A 401 -20.95 12.67 -8.81
CA VAL A 401 -21.74 13.60 -9.65
C VAL A 401 -22.42 14.66 -8.78
N ARG A 402 -23.08 14.25 -7.69
CA ARG A 402 -23.73 15.19 -6.75
C ARG A 402 -22.72 16.12 -6.08
N GLY A 403 -21.59 15.59 -5.61
CA GLY A 403 -20.51 16.37 -5.02
C GLY A 403 -19.89 17.38 -6.00
N ALA A 404 -19.73 16.98 -7.28
CA ALA A 404 -19.25 17.86 -8.33
C ALA A 404 -20.21 19.04 -8.59
N ILE A 405 -21.52 18.76 -8.74
CA ILE A 405 -22.55 19.79 -8.90
C ILE A 405 -22.49 20.81 -7.75
N PHE A 406 -22.41 20.33 -6.51
CA PHE A 406 -22.29 21.19 -5.33
C PHE A 406 -21.07 22.12 -5.39
N VAL A 407 -19.89 21.57 -5.70
CA VAL A 407 -18.66 22.36 -5.78
C VAL A 407 -18.67 23.33 -6.96
N LEU A 408 -19.24 22.94 -8.11
CA LEU A 408 -19.37 23.80 -9.28
C LEU A 408 -20.29 24.99 -9.00
N LYS A 409 -21.49 24.76 -8.44
CA LYS A 409 -22.41 25.83 -8.00
C LYS A 409 -21.73 26.82 -7.05
N LYS A 410 -20.89 26.34 -6.13
CA LYS A 410 -20.14 27.18 -5.19
C LYS A 410 -18.95 27.91 -5.83
N SER A 411 -18.36 27.35 -6.88
CA SER A 411 -17.14 27.88 -7.52
C SER A 411 -17.44 28.92 -8.59
N ILE A 412 -18.57 28.81 -9.30
CA ILE A 412 -18.98 29.76 -10.36
C ILE A 412 -19.03 31.22 -9.85
N PRO A 413 -19.73 31.55 -8.73
CA PRO A 413 -19.75 32.93 -8.22
C PRO A 413 -18.37 33.45 -7.81
N ARG A 414 -17.48 32.54 -7.38
CA ARG A 414 -16.10 32.89 -6.97
C ARG A 414 -15.21 33.16 -8.18
N ALA A 415 -15.40 32.43 -9.27
CA ALA A 415 -14.72 32.67 -10.54
C ALA A 415 -15.21 34.00 -11.15
N ALA A 416 -16.52 34.24 -11.18
CA ALA A 416 -17.12 35.50 -11.63
C ALA A 416 -16.54 36.73 -10.88
N ALA A 417 -16.43 36.63 -9.55
CA ALA A 417 -15.86 37.68 -8.72
C ALA A 417 -14.35 37.90 -8.94
N ARG A 418 -13.62 36.90 -9.45
CA ARG A 418 -12.21 37.02 -9.85
C ARG A 418 -12.08 37.70 -11.21
N ASP A 419 -12.89 37.30 -12.18
CA ASP A 419 -12.86 37.86 -13.54
C ASP A 419 -13.19 39.37 -13.50
N GLN A 420 -14.10 39.79 -12.62
CA GLN A 420 -14.40 41.20 -12.35
C GLN A 420 -13.23 41.99 -11.74
N LYS A 421 -12.26 41.34 -11.11
CA LYS A 421 -11.07 41.97 -10.50
C LYS A 421 -9.86 42.05 -11.45
N GLY A 422 -10.01 41.67 -12.72
CA GLY A 422 -8.97 41.80 -13.74
C GLY A 422 -7.72 40.92 -13.53
N GLN A 423 -7.81 39.85 -12.72
CA GLN A 423 -6.68 38.96 -12.43
C GLN A 423 -6.63 37.77 -13.41
N GLN A 424 -5.71 37.85 -14.38
CA GLN A 424 -5.27 36.82 -15.33
C GLN A 424 -6.39 36.04 -16.04
N GLN A 425 -6.65 36.40 -17.30
CA GLN A 425 -7.38 35.55 -18.24
C GLN A 425 -6.54 34.31 -18.57
N THR A 426 -6.97 33.15 -18.09
CA THR A 426 -6.47 31.86 -18.55
C THR A 426 -7.03 31.62 -19.96
N ASP A 427 -6.18 31.27 -20.94
CA ASP A 427 -6.59 30.99 -22.33
C ASP A 427 -7.79 30.01 -22.38
N MET A 428 -8.88 30.42 -23.04
CA MET A 428 -10.11 29.64 -23.20
C MET A 428 -9.93 28.34 -24.01
N THR A 429 -8.82 28.22 -24.74
CA THR A 429 -8.46 27.09 -25.61
C THR A 429 -7.72 25.96 -24.90
N LYS A 430 -7.33 26.12 -23.63
CA LYS A 430 -6.63 25.04 -22.91
C LYS A 430 -7.62 23.96 -22.44
N PRO A 431 -7.28 22.66 -22.57
CA PRO A 431 -8.13 21.58 -22.08
C PRO A 431 -8.34 21.69 -20.56
N ILE A 432 -9.55 21.36 -20.11
CA ILE A 432 -9.90 21.42 -18.68
C ILE A 432 -9.13 20.34 -17.92
N LEU A 433 -8.13 20.76 -17.14
CA LEU A 433 -7.45 19.91 -16.18
C LEU A 433 -8.13 20.03 -14.81
N TYR A 434 -8.99 19.08 -14.48
CA TYR A 434 -9.79 19.05 -13.25
C TYR A 434 -8.98 18.89 -11.94
N ARG A 435 -7.64 18.85 -12.00
CA ARG A 435 -6.76 18.89 -10.82
C ARG A 435 -6.47 20.32 -10.36
N THR A 436 -6.66 21.27 -11.26
CA THR A 436 -6.40 22.68 -10.99
C THR A 436 -7.49 23.17 -10.03
N ASN A 437 -7.16 24.11 -9.14
CA ASN A 437 -8.18 24.75 -8.30
C ASN A 437 -9.33 25.22 -9.19
N LEU A 438 -10.54 24.68 -9.04
CA LEU A 438 -11.66 24.97 -9.97
C LEU A 438 -11.94 26.48 -10.11
N ILE A 439 -11.66 27.25 -9.06
CA ILE A 439 -11.75 28.72 -9.03
C ILE A 439 -10.80 29.40 -10.05
N SER A 440 -9.80 28.68 -10.56
CA SER A 440 -8.89 29.19 -11.58
C SER A 440 -9.37 29.05 -13.01
N LEU A 441 -10.43 28.28 -13.24
CA LEU A 441 -11.02 28.10 -14.56
C LEU A 441 -11.95 29.28 -14.90
N PRO A 442 -12.08 29.65 -16.18
CA PRO A 442 -13.04 30.65 -16.63
C PRO A 442 -14.47 30.29 -16.21
N GLU A 443 -15.27 31.31 -15.86
CA GLU A 443 -16.67 31.12 -15.46
C GLU A 443 -17.47 30.31 -16.49
N ALA A 444 -17.34 30.65 -17.77
CA ALA A 444 -18.04 29.96 -18.86
C ALA A 444 -17.76 28.45 -18.90
N GLN A 445 -16.52 28.02 -18.63
CA GLN A 445 -16.16 26.60 -18.59
C GLN A 445 -16.75 25.91 -17.36
N LEU A 446 -16.85 26.60 -16.22
CA LEU A 446 -17.48 26.05 -15.02
C LEU A 446 -19.00 25.91 -15.19
N VAL A 447 -19.64 26.85 -15.90
CA VAL A 447 -21.07 26.79 -16.23
C VAL A 447 -21.37 25.65 -17.19
N ASP A 448 -20.60 25.51 -18.26
CA ASP A 448 -20.71 24.36 -19.19
C ASP A 448 -20.48 23.03 -18.45
N CYS A 449 -19.48 23.01 -17.55
CA CYS A 449 -19.21 21.88 -16.66
C CYS A 449 -20.41 21.52 -15.78
N LEU A 450 -21.03 22.50 -15.16
CA LEU A 450 -22.23 22.29 -14.34
C LEU A 450 -23.40 21.75 -15.18
N ASP A 451 -23.65 22.33 -16.35
CA ASP A 451 -24.76 21.95 -17.24
C ASP A 451 -24.68 20.48 -17.65
N TYR A 452 -23.53 19.99 -18.13
CA TYR A 452 -23.45 18.60 -18.55
C TYR A 452 -23.53 17.62 -17.36
N HIS A 453 -23.08 18.01 -16.15
CA HIS A 453 -23.26 17.20 -14.95
C HIS A 453 -24.73 17.09 -14.53
N GLN A 454 -25.47 18.21 -14.59
CA GLN A 454 -26.91 18.23 -14.31
C GLN A 454 -27.66 17.37 -15.33
N LYS A 455 -27.38 17.55 -16.63
CA LYS A 455 -27.95 16.72 -17.70
C LYS A 455 -27.68 15.23 -17.50
N PHE A 456 -26.46 14.86 -17.12
CA PHE A 456 -26.14 13.47 -16.82
C PHE A 456 -26.93 12.95 -15.61
N LEU A 457 -27.04 13.74 -14.53
CA LEU A 457 -27.82 13.36 -13.35
C LEU A 457 -29.30 13.12 -13.69
N PHE A 458 -29.93 14.05 -14.42
CA PHE A 458 -31.31 13.89 -14.90
C PHE A 458 -31.47 12.64 -15.76
N TRP A 459 -30.56 12.44 -16.73
CA TRP A 459 -30.55 11.24 -17.56
C TRP A 459 -30.42 9.98 -16.69
N TYR A 460 -29.53 9.97 -15.71
CA TYR A 460 -29.27 8.80 -14.88
C TYR A 460 -30.49 8.43 -14.03
N ILE A 461 -31.17 9.39 -13.42
CA ILE A 461 -32.43 9.15 -12.70
C ILE A 461 -33.52 8.63 -13.64
N GLY A 462 -33.69 9.25 -14.81
CA GLY A 462 -34.65 8.79 -15.82
C GLY A 462 -34.35 7.38 -16.33
N PHE A 463 -33.07 7.07 -16.55
CA PHE A 463 -32.58 5.73 -16.87
C PHE A 463 -33.01 4.74 -15.80
N LEU A 464 -32.70 4.98 -14.52
CA LEU A 464 -33.11 4.11 -13.43
C LEU A 464 -34.63 3.84 -13.41
N CYS A 465 -35.45 4.89 -13.58
CA CYS A 465 -36.90 4.75 -13.65
C CYS A 465 -37.35 3.87 -14.83
N SER A 466 -36.72 4.02 -16.01
CA SER A 466 -37.02 3.20 -17.19
C SER A 466 -36.70 1.72 -16.98
N GLU A 467 -35.65 1.41 -16.21
CA GLU A 467 -35.24 0.05 -15.85
C GLU A 467 -36.17 -0.62 -14.83
N LEU A 468 -37.07 0.14 -14.18
CA LEU A 468 -38.07 -0.34 -13.21
C LEU A 468 -39.45 -0.60 -13.83
N THR A 469 -39.57 -0.49 -15.15
CA THR A 469 -40.83 -0.78 -15.85
C THR A 469 -41.23 -2.26 -15.68
N PRO A 470 -42.54 -2.58 -15.65
CA PRO A 470 -43.01 -3.96 -15.44
C PRO A 470 -42.52 -4.99 -16.48
N THR A 471 -42.13 -4.51 -17.67
CA THR A 471 -41.61 -5.32 -18.77
C THR A 471 -40.08 -5.47 -18.76
N ALA A 472 -39.38 -4.80 -17.83
CA ALA A 472 -37.93 -4.94 -17.69
C ALA A 472 -37.57 -6.35 -17.20
N SER A 473 -36.40 -6.85 -17.62
CA SER A 473 -35.87 -8.11 -17.10
C SER A 473 -35.57 -8.01 -15.61
N TYR A 474 -35.57 -9.15 -14.93
CA TYR A 474 -35.24 -9.20 -13.49
C TYR A 474 -33.91 -8.52 -13.17
N GLN A 475 -32.88 -8.74 -13.99
CA GLN A 475 -31.52 -8.19 -13.82
C GLN A 475 -31.53 -6.67 -13.82
N ARG A 476 -32.17 -6.08 -14.85
CA ARG A 476 -32.37 -4.64 -15.01
C ARG A 476 -33.11 -4.05 -13.81
N HIS A 477 -34.22 -4.69 -13.47
CA HIS A 477 -35.09 -4.26 -12.39
C HIS A 477 -34.37 -4.28 -11.03
N ILE A 478 -33.68 -5.37 -10.67
CA ILE A 478 -33.01 -5.48 -9.37
C ILE A 478 -31.79 -4.58 -9.25
N ALA A 479 -31.04 -4.37 -10.34
CA ALA A 479 -29.91 -3.45 -10.36
C ALA A 479 -30.37 -2.00 -10.17
N SER A 480 -31.41 -1.60 -10.90
CA SER A 480 -32.01 -0.28 -10.76
C SER A 480 -32.61 -0.04 -9.38
N LEU A 481 -33.37 -1.01 -8.86
CA LEU A 481 -34.00 -0.90 -7.53
C LEU A 481 -32.95 -0.71 -6.43
N LYS A 482 -31.82 -1.44 -6.50
CA LYS A 482 -30.70 -1.25 -5.58
C LYS A 482 -30.11 0.16 -5.68
N ALA A 483 -29.86 0.66 -6.90
CA ALA A 483 -29.33 2.00 -7.12
C ALA A 483 -30.28 3.08 -6.58
N VAL A 484 -31.57 3.01 -6.90
CA VAL A 484 -32.60 3.93 -6.39
C VAL A 484 -32.67 3.87 -4.86
N THR A 485 -32.63 2.67 -4.27
CA THR A 485 -32.63 2.53 -2.81
C THR A 485 -31.42 3.23 -2.17
N PHE A 486 -30.24 3.12 -2.77
CA PHE A 486 -29.06 3.85 -2.29
C PHE A 486 -29.26 5.36 -2.40
N ILE A 487 -29.75 5.85 -3.54
CA ILE A 487 -30.00 7.28 -3.76
C ILE A 487 -31.00 7.81 -2.74
N LEU A 488 -32.14 7.15 -2.55
CA LEU A 488 -33.16 7.55 -1.59
C LEU A 488 -32.64 7.59 -0.15
N ARG A 489 -31.76 6.64 0.22
CA ARG A 489 -31.12 6.67 1.55
C ARG A 489 -30.18 7.86 1.69
N MET A 490 -29.31 8.08 0.71
CA MET A 490 -28.36 9.20 0.73
C MET A 490 -29.07 10.56 0.69
N GLU A 491 -30.11 10.67 -0.13
CA GLU A 491 -30.94 11.88 -0.24
C GLU A 491 -31.99 11.99 0.89
N GLY A 492 -32.14 10.98 1.74
CA GLY A 492 -32.99 11.03 2.93
C GLY A 492 -32.23 11.39 4.21
N GLU A 493 -30.90 11.39 4.19
CA GLU A 493 -30.08 11.74 5.36
C GLU A 493 -30.24 13.23 5.72
N THR A 494 -30.43 13.54 7.00
CA THR A 494 -30.65 14.92 7.49
C THR A 494 -29.37 15.77 7.60
N SER A 495 -28.20 15.16 7.41
CA SER A 495 -26.88 15.77 7.61
C SER A 495 -26.05 15.84 6.32
N LYS A 496 -26.69 16.05 5.17
CA LYS A 496 -25.99 16.15 3.89
C LYS A 496 -25.09 17.38 3.86
N THR A 497 -23.83 17.20 3.49
CA THR A 497 -22.88 18.30 3.33
C THR A 497 -22.89 18.92 1.93
N TRP A 498 -23.78 18.46 1.03
CA TRP A 498 -23.80 18.81 -0.39
C TRP A 498 -25.12 19.41 -0.89
N GLU A 499 -26.08 19.69 0.00
CA GLU A 499 -27.37 20.27 -0.37
C GLU A 499 -27.24 21.79 -0.58
N THR A 500 -27.72 22.30 -1.71
CA THR A 500 -27.83 23.75 -1.99
C THR A 500 -29.29 24.18 -2.07
N VAL A 501 -29.57 25.47 -1.93
CA VAL A 501 -30.94 26.02 -2.00
C VAL A 501 -31.61 25.69 -3.36
N ASP A 502 -30.81 25.60 -4.42
CA ASP A 502 -31.27 25.31 -5.79
C ASP A 502 -31.28 23.80 -6.12
N ASP A 503 -31.11 22.91 -5.13
CA ASP A 503 -31.17 21.46 -5.36
C ASP A 503 -32.61 20.95 -5.55
N GLN A 504 -33.62 21.77 -5.21
CA GLN A 504 -35.03 21.45 -5.50
C GLN A 504 -35.28 21.30 -7.00
N GLU A 505 -34.55 22.04 -7.85
CA GLU A 505 -34.65 21.93 -9.31
C GLU A 505 -33.96 20.70 -9.90
N LEU A 506 -33.07 20.02 -9.14
CA LEU A 506 -32.33 18.85 -9.63
C LEU A 506 -33.15 17.56 -9.66
N PHE A 507 -34.29 17.52 -8.96
CA PHE A 507 -35.13 16.34 -8.79
C PHE A 507 -36.60 16.57 -9.18
N LEU A 508 -36.92 17.75 -9.72
CA LEU A 508 -38.17 18.04 -10.44
C LEU A 508 -38.04 17.54 -11.88
#